data_AF-A0AAE4ZC90-F1
#
_entry.id   AF-A0AAE4ZC90-F1
#
_cell.length_a   1.000
_cell.length_b   1.000
_cell.length_c   1.000
_cell.angle_alpha   90.00
_cell.angle_beta   90.00
_cell.angle_gamma   90.00
#
_symmetry.space_group_name_H-M   'P 1'
#
loop_
_entity.id
_entity.type
_entity.pdbx_description
1 polymer ?
#
loop_
_entity_poly.entity_id
_entity_poly.type
_entity_poly.pdbx_seq_one_letter_code
_entity_poly.pdbx_strand_id
1 'polypeptide(L)'
;MSDKPLEEYLEKRDFRKTPEPSGEASGVAKKGEGPIFVIQKHDASTLHYDFRLQVGDVLKSWAVPKGPSTDPSDQRLAVPTEDHPLAYAEFEGVIPEDEYGAGAVLVWDAGFYRNLNRTDDGDEISMDDALDNGHAKFWLEGEKVRGGYALTRTGNGNDERWLLVKMDDDEADARRNPISSEPYSVLTDRTIDEIRSEESNQEDE
;
A
#
# COMPACT_ATOMS: atom_id res chain seq x y z
N MET A 1 -14.49 18.06 -12.11
CA MET A 1 -15.15 16.90 -12.75
C MET A 1 -15.25 15.86 -11.65
N SER A 2 -16.40 15.19 -11.50
CA SER A 2 -16.48 14.06 -10.57
C SER A 2 -15.83 12.87 -11.24
N ASP A 3 -14.49 12.82 -11.23
CA ASP A 3 -13.75 11.59 -11.47
C ASP A 3 -14.15 10.63 -10.36
N LYS A 4 -14.66 9.46 -10.73
CA LYS A 4 -14.99 8.40 -9.78
C LYS A 4 -13.67 7.69 -9.44
N PRO A 5 -13.07 7.93 -8.25
CA PRO A 5 -11.71 7.49 -8.01
C PRO A 5 -11.54 5.96 -8.10
N LEU A 6 -12.61 5.20 -7.81
CA LEU A 6 -12.63 3.74 -7.84
C LEU A 6 -13.09 3.13 -9.19
N GLU A 7 -13.31 3.92 -10.24
CA GLU A 7 -13.87 3.41 -11.51
C GLU A 7 -12.98 2.32 -12.12
N GLU A 8 -11.67 2.56 -12.21
CA GLU A 8 -10.72 1.58 -12.77
C GLU A 8 -10.63 0.31 -11.91
N TYR A 9 -10.70 0.43 -10.58
CA TYR A 9 -10.74 -0.71 -9.67
C TYR A 9 -11.98 -1.56 -9.90
N LEU A 10 -13.15 -0.93 -9.96
CA LEU A 10 -14.43 -1.62 -10.16
C LEU A 10 -14.53 -2.28 -11.54
N GLU A 11 -13.95 -1.67 -12.58
CA GLU A 11 -13.91 -2.24 -13.93
C GLU A 11 -13.01 -3.48 -14.04
N LYS A 12 -11.97 -3.56 -13.20
CA LYS A 12 -10.98 -4.66 -13.22
C LYS A 12 -11.34 -5.85 -12.35
N ARG A 13 -12.50 -5.86 -11.67
CA ARG A 13 -12.88 -6.92 -10.72
C ARG A 13 -14.22 -7.56 -11.05
N ASP A 14 -14.29 -8.89 -10.99
CA ASP A 14 -15.55 -9.63 -10.92
C ASP A 14 -15.80 -10.12 -9.50
N PHE A 15 -16.55 -9.35 -8.70
CA PHE A 15 -16.87 -9.66 -7.29
C PHE A 15 -17.71 -10.94 -7.09
N ARG A 16 -18.08 -11.64 -8.17
CA ARG A 16 -18.66 -12.99 -8.09
C ARG A 16 -17.58 -14.07 -8.01
N LYS A 17 -16.33 -13.72 -8.31
CA LYS A 17 -15.18 -14.63 -8.35
C LYS A 17 -14.13 -14.25 -7.32
N THR A 18 -13.80 -12.97 -7.21
CA THR A 18 -12.80 -12.50 -6.25
C THR A 18 -13.40 -12.30 -4.85
N PRO A 19 -12.69 -12.67 -3.77
CA PRO A 19 -13.06 -12.32 -2.40
C PRO A 19 -12.74 -10.85 -2.05
N GLU A 20 -12.19 -10.07 -2.99
CA GLU A 20 -11.87 -8.66 -2.78
C GLU A 20 -13.12 -7.81 -2.51
N PRO A 21 -13.01 -6.73 -1.71
CA PRO A 21 -14.16 -5.90 -1.34
C PRO A 21 -14.68 -5.07 -2.53
N SER A 22 -16.00 -5.04 -2.72
CA SER A 22 -16.66 -4.27 -3.79
C SER A 22 -16.66 -2.75 -3.58
N GLY A 23 -16.18 -2.27 -2.43
CA GLY A 23 -16.23 -0.86 -2.05
C GLY A 23 -17.59 -0.41 -1.48
N GLU A 24 -18.63 -1.26 -1.55
CA GLU A 24 -19.92 -1.01 -0.89
C GLU A 24 -19.82 -1.34 0.61
N ALA A 25 -19.33 -0.34 1.36
CA ALA A 25 -19.25 -0.28 2.82
C ALA A 25 -18.25 -1.23 3.50
N SER A 26 -17.12 -0.66 3.96
CA SER A 26 -16.61 -0.82 5.34
C SER A 26 -15.50 0.20 5.60
N GLY A 27 -15.62 0.93 6.71
CA GLY A 27 -14.54 1.75 7.28
C GLY A 27 -14.39 3.17 6.69
N VAL A 28 -15.35 4.07 6.93
CA VAL A 28 -14.95 5.47 7.12
C VAL A 28 -14.00 5.41 8.32
N ALA A 29 -12.69 5.61 8.11
CA ALA A 29 -11.71 5.70 9.20
C ALA A 29 -12.37 6.47 10.35
N LYS A 30 -12.48 5.84 11.53
CA LYS A 30 -13.29 6.40 12.63
C LYS A 30 -12.82 7.84 12.81
N LYS A 31 -13.76 8.76 12.66
CA LYS A 31 -13.51 10.20 12.64
C LYS A 31 -12.72 10.57 13.90
N GLY A 32 -11.40 10.75 13.79
CA GLY A 32 -10.51 11.02 14.92
C GLY A 32 -9.16 10.28 14.94
N GLU A 33 -8.96 9.22 14.14
CA GLU A 33 -7.73 8.38 14.25
C GLU A 33 -6.60 8.76 13.26
N GLY A 34 -6.81 9.71 12.35
CA GLY A 34 -5.82 10.10 11.32
C GLY A 34 -5.89 9.20 10.07
N PRO A 35 -5.20 9.56 8.97
CA PRO A 35 -5.24 8.77 7.74
C PRO A 35 -4.38 7.51 7.88
N ILE A 36 -4.84 6.40 7.28
CA ILE A 36 -4.16 5.10 7.38
C ILE A 36 -3.18 4.87 6.25
N PHE A 37 -2.21 4.00 6.49
CA PHE A 37 -1.43 3.34 5.44
C PHE A 37 -1.51 1.83 5.60
N VAL A 38 -1.28 1.13 4.49
CA VAL A 38 -1.15 -0.33 4.49
C VAL A 38 -0.06 -0.72 3.51
N ILE A 39 0.66 -1.78 3.84
CA ILE A 39 1.61 -2.45 2.97
C ILE A 39 1.19 -3.89 2.88
N GLN A 40 0.72 -4.34 1.71
CA GLN A 40 0.35 -5.72 1.47
C GLN A 40 1.50 -6.44 0.76
N LYS A 41 1.86 -7.64 1.22
CA LYS A 41 2.77 -8.52 0.48
C LYS A 41 1.92 -9.37 -0.46
N HIS A 42 2.28 -9.36 -1.74
CA HIS A 42 1.48 -9.93 -2.80
C HIS A 42 2.32 -10.92 -3.62
N ASP A 43 2.04 -12.21 -3.47
CA ASP A 43 2.63 -13.30 -4.25
C ASP A 43 1.82 -13.56 -5.53
N ALA A 44 1.89 -12.60 -6.45
CA ALA A 44 1.34 -12.70 -7.79
C ALA A 44 2.32 -13.40 -8.75
N SER A 45 2.23 -13.10 -10.06
CA SER A 45 3.24 -13.53 -11.05
C SER A 45 4.69 -13.18 -10.66
N THR A 46 4.87 -12.10 -9.90
CA THR A 46 6.12 -11.75 -9.23
C THR A 46 5.80 -11.22 -7.85
N LEU A 47 6.54 -11.67 -6.85
CA LEU A 47 6.41 -11.17 -5.49
C LEU A 47 6.70 -9.66 -5.45
N HIS A 48 5.76 -8.89 -4.91
CA HIS A 48 5.90 -7.46 -4.69
C HIS A 48 5.16 -7.04 -3.42
N TYR A 49 5.28 -5.76 -3.08
CA TYR A 49 4.57 -5.16 -1.96
C TYR A 49 3.70 -4.01 -2.46
N ASP A 50 2.40 -4.10 -2.27
CA ASP A 50 1.48 -3.01 -2.56
C ASP A 50 1.50 -2.01 -1.40
N PHE A 51 2.08 -0.84 -1.62
CA PHE A 51 2.14 0.26 -0.67
C PHE A 51 0.97 1.21 -0.92
N ARG A 52 0.19 1.51 0.11
CA ARG A 52 -1.01 2.34 -0.05
C ARG A 52 -1.15 3.39 1.05
N LEU A 53 -1.59 4.57 0.66
CA LEU A 53 -1.89 5.69 1.55
C LEU A 53 -3.35 6.10 1.39
N GLN A 54 -4.07 6.24 2.49
CA GLN A 54 -5.39 6.86 2.46
C GLN A 54 -5.27 8.33 2.08
N VAL A 55 -5.87 8.73 0.96
CA VAL A 55 -6.03 10.13 0.56
C VAL A 55 -7.50 10.35 0.24
N GLY A 56 -8.16 11.19 1.03
CA GLY A 56 -9.61 11.31 0.99
C GLY A 56 -10.29 10.00 1.40
N ASP A 57 -11.07 9.46 0.48
CA ASP A 57 -11.93 8.27 0.61
C ASP A 57 -11.40 7.04 -0.15
N VAL A 58 -10.17 7.10 -0.66
CA VAL A 58 -9.49 5.99 -1.35
C VAL A 58 -8.08 5.74 -0.82
N LEU A 59 -7.54 4.58 -1.21
CA LEU A 59 -6.15 4.20 -1.03
C LEU A 59 -5.38 4.46 -2.33
N LYS A 60 -4.59 5.54 -2.37
CA LYS A 60 -3.59 5.76 -3.43
C LYS A 60 -2.53 4.68 -3.32
N SER A 61 -2.26 3.98 -4.42
CA SER A 61 -1.55 2.69 -4.39
C SER A 61 -0.35 2.64 -5.34
N TRP A 62 0.69 1.93 -4.89
CA TRP A 62 1.88 1.64 -5.69
C TRP A 62 2.37 0.21 -5.45
N ALA A 63 2.69 -0.51 -6.52
CA ALA A 63 3.44 -1.75 -6.44
C ALA A 63 4.94 -1.47 -6.25
N VAL A 64 5.53 -2.00 -5.17
CA VAL A 64 6.94 -1.85 -4.80
C VAL A 64 7.63 -3.23 -4.88
N PRO A 65 8.28 -3.58 -5.99
CA PRO A 65 8.76 -4.96 -6.23
C PRO A 65 9.71 -5.50 -5.16
N LYS A 66 10.53 -4.64 -4.56
CA LYS A 66 11.48 -5.04 -3.52
C LYS A 66 10.98 -4.76 -2.09
N GLY A 67 9.78 -4.19 -1.95
CA GLY A 67 9.27 -3.66 -0.68
C GLY A 67 9.99 -2.41 -0.19
N PRO A 68 9.46 -1.76 0.87
CA PRO A 68 10.09 -0.63 1.54
C PRO A 68 11.47 -1.00 2.11
N SER A 69 12.36 0.00 2.21
CA SER A 69 13.64 -0.11 2.91
C SER A 69 13.63 0.71 4.19
N THR A 70 14.47 0.34 5.15
CA THR A 70 14.82 1.16 6.32
C THR A 70 16.16 1.88 6.13
N ASP A 71 16.86 1.67 5.00
CA ASP A 71 18.08 2.39 4.62
C ASP A 71 17.72 3.66 3.82
N PRO A 72 18.13 4.87 4.26
CA PRO A 72 17.93 6.11 3.51
C PRO A 72 18.65 6.17 2.16
N SER A 73 19.65 5.32 1.95
CA SER A 73 20.42 5.24 0.70
C SER A 73 19.72 4.43 -0.38
N ASP A 74 18.72 3.62 -0.01
CA ASP A 74 17.97 2.79 -0.93
C ASP A 74 16.88 3.59 -1.64
N GLN A 75 16.87 3.49 -2.97
CA GLN A 75 15.80 4.00 -3.81
C GLN A 75 14.93 2.84 -4.29
N ARG A 76 13.73 2.70 -3.73
CA ARG A 76 12.79 1.63 -4.10
C ARG A 76 11.86 2.12 -5.19
N LEU A 77 11.85 1.42 -6.33
CA LEU A 77 10.86 1.66 -7.38
C LEU A 77 9.46 1.39 -6.83
N ALA A 78 8.55 2.33 -7.04
CA ALA A 78 7.14 2.26 -6.73
C ALA A 78 6.36 2.57 -8.01
N VAL A 79 5.62 1.61 -8.53
CA VAL A 79 4.86 1.75 -9.78
C VAL A 79 3.41 2.05 -9.42
N PRO A 80 2.81 3.17 -9.87
CA PRO A 80 1.41 3.48 -9.58
C PRO A 80 0.50 2.33 -10.02
N THR A 81 -0.47 2.02 -9.17
CA THR A 81 -1.59 1.12 -9.47
C THR A 81 -2.90 1.86 -9.24
N GLU A 82 -4.02 1.20 -9.49
CA GLU A 82 -5.35 1.77 -9.35
C GLU A 82 -5.63 2.21 -7.90
N ASP A 83 -6.50 3.19 -7.71
CA ASP A 83 -6.98 3.53 -6.38
C ASP A 83 -7.82 2.36 -5.83
N HIS A 84 -7.63 2.02 -4.56
CA HIS A 84 -8.35 0.92 -3.91
C HIS A 84 -9.36 1.46 -2.89
N PRO A 85 -10.48 0.76 -2.62
CA PRO A 85 -11.40 1.15 -1.57
C PRO A 85 -10.75 1.00 -0.19
N LEU A 86 -11.16 1.81 0.80
CA LEU A 86 -10.58 1.75 2.15
C LEU A 86 -10.70 0.36 2.79
N ALA A 87 -11.79 -0.36 2.53
CA ALA A 87 -12.00 -1.73 3.00
C ALA A 87 -10.91 -2.71 2.51
N TYR A 88 -10.19 -2.38 1.43
CA TYR A 88 -9.09 -3.19 0.92
C TYR A 88 -7.87 -3.21 1.85
N ALA A 89 -7.77 -2.25 2.79
CA ALA A 89 -6.66 -2.19 3.74
C ALA A 89 -6.60 -3.40 4.68
N GLU A 90 -7.72 -4.10 4.89
CA GLU A 90 -7.80 -5.26 5.77
C GLU A 90 -7.86 -6.59 4.98
N PHE A 91 -7.77 -6.54 3.65
CA PHE A 91 -7.89 -7.73 2.81
C PHE A 91 -6.65 -8.64 2.92
N GLU A 92 -6.89 -9.89 3.31
CA GLU A 92 -5.98 -11.03 3.23
C GLU A 92 -6.69 -12.22 2.61
N GLY A 93 -6.05 -12.91 1.67
CA GLY A 93 -6.65 -14.05 0.98
C GLY A 93 -5.94 -14.39 -0.32
N VAL A 94 -6.57 -15.22 -1.14
CA VAL A 94 -6.09 -15.58 -2.47
C VAL A 94 -7.01 -14.99 -3.54
N ILE A 95 -6.44 -14.22 -4.45
CA ILE A 95 -7.12 -13.73 -5.65
C ILE A 95 -7.03 -14.84 -6.72
N PRO A 96 -8.16 -15.31 -7.29
CA PRO A 96 -8.17 -16.39 -8.26
C PRO A 96 -7.27 -16.16 -9.47
N GLU A 97 -6.75 -17.24 -10.07
CA GLU A 97 -5.77 -17.17 -11.18
C GLU A 97 -6.29 -16.48 -12.45
N ASP A 98 -7.61 -16.47 -12.66
CA ASP A 98 -8.26 -15.83 -13.81
C ASP A 98 -8.68 -14.37 -13.54
N GLU A 99 -8.42 -13.84 -12.35
CA GLU A 99 -8.73 -12.48 -11.96
C GLU A 99 -7.50 -11.55 -12.02
N TYR A 100 -7.74 -10.24 -12.14
CA TYR A 100 -6.67 -9.26 -12.12
C TYR A 100 -6.03 -9.20 -10.73
N GLY A 101 -4.70 -9.31 -10.67
CA GLY A 101 -4.00 -9.39 -9.40
C GLY A 101 -4.02 -10.78 -8.78
N ALA A 102 -4.23 -11.84 -9.58
CA ALA A 102 -4.10 -13.23 -9.16
C ALA A 102 -2.88 -13.48 -8.27
N GLY A 103 -3.08 -14.13 -7.13
CA GLY A 103 -2.03 -14.40 -6.15
C GLY A 103 -2.51 -14.35 -4.71
N ALA A 104 -1.64 -14.80 -3.80
CA ALA A 104 -1.89 -14.66 -2.37
C ALA A 104 -1.54 -13.23 -1.92
N VAL A 105 -2.37 -12.66 -1.06
CA VAL A 105 -2.21 -11.33 -0.48
C VAL A 105 -2.27 -11.43 1.04
N LEU A 106 -1.30 -10.80 1.72
CA LEU A 106 -1.32 -10.61 3.16
C LEU A 106 -1.05 -9.16 3.53
N VAL A 107 -1.56 -8.71 4.68
CA VAL A 107 -1.31 -7.37 5.23
C VAL A 107 0.01 -7.43 5.99
N TRP A 108 1.08 -6.98 5.32
CA TRP A 108 2.45 -7.08 5.84
C TRP A 108 2.76 -6.00 6.86
N ASP A 109 2.23 -4.79 6.71
CA ASP A 109 2.29 -3.74 7.73
C ASP A 109 1.07 -2.83 7.60
N ALA A 110 0.67 -2.21 8.70
CA ALA A 110 -0.47 -1.31 8.76
C ALA A 110 -0.30 -0.31 9.90
N GLY A 111 -0.91 0.85 9.76
CA GLY A 111 -0.93 1.86 10.81
C GLY A 111 -1.44 3.20 10.31
N PHE A 112 -1.12 4.25 11.07
CA PHE A 112 -1.43 5.62 10.69
C PHE A 112 -0.24 6.29 10.03
N TYR A 113 -0.49 7.33 9.25
CA TYR A 113 0.57 8.20 8.77
C TYR A 113 0.26 9.67 9.05
N ARG A 114 1.32 10.48 9.13
CA ARG A 114 1.23 11.93 9.26
C ARG A 114 1.79 12.60 8.01
N ASN A 115 1.07 13.58 7.48
CA ASN A 115 1.53 14.41 6.38
C ASN A 115 2.69 15.31 6.84
N LEU A 116 3.79 15.35 6.08
CA LEU A 116 4.96 16.20 6.36
C LEU A 116 5.15 17.31 5.32
N ASN A 117 4.23 17.47 4.37
CA ASN A 117 4.37 18.42 3.26
C ASN A 117 3.97 19.83 3.68
N ARG A 118 4.87 20.79 3.44
CA ARG A 118 4.67 22.20 3.76
C ARG A 118 5.28 23.11 2.70
N THR A 119 4.72 24.31 2.54
CA THR A 119 5.30 25.40 1.76
C THR A 119 6.52 25.99 2.47
N ASP A 120 7.30 26.83 1.78
CA ASP A 120 8.43 27.54 2.36
C ASP A 120 8.02 28.49 3.51
N ASP A 121 6.79 29.01 3.45
CA ASP A 121 6.20 29.87 4.49
C ASP A 121 5.64 29.06 5.68
N GLY A 122 5.65 27.72 5.59
CA GLY A 122 5.28 26.80 6.67
C GLY A 122 3.82 26.33 6.65
N ASP A 123 3.04 26.71 5.65
CA ASP A 123 1.67 26.26 5.45
C ASP A 123 1.62 24.80 5.01
N GLU A 124 0.61 24.04 5.46
CA GLU A 124 0.45 22.63 5.10
C GLU A 124 0.01 22.49 3.63
N ILE A 125 0.67 21.59 2.91
CA ILE A 125 0.26 21.14 1.57
C ILE A 125 -0.52 19.85 1.75
N SER A 126 -1.72 19.73 1.17
CA SER A 126 -2.50 18.50 1.29
C SER A 126 -1.75 17.30 0.70
N MET A 127 -2.04 16.09 1.18
CA MET A 127 -1.39 14.89 0.65
C MET A 127 -1.71 14.70 -0.85
N ASP A 128 -2.93 15.05 -1.26
CA ASP A 128 -3.38 15.01 -2.65
C ASP A 128 -2.54 15.97 -3.53
N ASP A 129 -2.44 17.25 -3.11
CA ASP A 129 -1.62 18.24 -3.82
C ASP A 129 -0.13 17.84 -3.86
N ALA A 130 0.39 17.23 -2.79
CA ALA A 130 1.79 16.78 -2.75
C ALA A 130 2.06 15.66 -3.76
N LEU A 131 1.12 14.70 -3.88
CA LEU A 131 1.18 13.63 -4.88
C LEU A 131 1.02 14.18 -6.30
N ASP A 132 0.08 15.10 -6.51
CA ASP A 132 -0.12 15.75 -7.81
C ASP A 132 1.14 16.51 -8.27
N ASN A 133 1.80 17.20 -7.35
CA ASN A 133 3.08 17.87 -7.58
C ASN A 133 4.26 16.90 -7.78
N GLY A 134 4.06 15.60 -7.53
CA GLY A 134 5.06 14.56 -7.77
C GLY A 134 6.08 14.40 -6.63
N HIS A 135 5.83 14.97 -5.46
CA HIS A 135 6.70 14.79 -4.30
C HIS A 135 5.91 14.88 -3.00
N ALA A 136 5.81 13.76 -2.28
CA ALA A 136 5.12 13.68 -1.01
C ALA A 136 6.00 13.08 0.08
N LYS A 137 6.04 13.74 1.23
CA LYS A 137 6.70 13.28 2.47
C LYS A 137 5.66 12.95 3.53
N PHE A 138 5.87 11.84 4.23
CA PHE A 138 4.96 11.36 5.26
C PHE A 138 5.73 10.60 6.34
N TRP A 139 5.19 10.60 7.55
CA TRP A 139 5.70 9.83 8.67
C TRP A 139 4.82 8.61 8.89
N LEU A 140 5.39 7.41 8.83
CA LEU A 140 4.67 6.15 9.08
C LEU A 140 4.74 5.76 10.56
N GLU A 141 3.61 5.30 11.09
CA GLU A 141 3.44 4.78 12.45
C GLU A 141 2.93 3.34 12.37
N GLY A 142 3.75 2.45 11.80
CA GLY A 142 3.44 1.04 11.60
C GLY A 142 3.87 0.11 12.73
N GLU A 143 3.56 -1.17 12.57
CA GLU A 143 4.11 -2.26 13.37
C GLU A 143 5.57 -2.51 12.99
N LYS A 144 5.88 -2.53 11.68
CA LYS A 144 7.21 -2.91 11.17
C LYS A 144 8.05 -1.74 10.73
N VAL A 145 7.50 -0.88 9.86
CA VAL A 145 8.18 0.32 9.38
C VAL A 145 7.65 1.57 10.08
N ARG A 146 8.59 2.44 10.47
CA ARG A 146 8.31 3.69 11.17
C ARG A 146 9.22 4.79 10.64
N GLY A 147 8.84 6.03 10.90
CA GLY A 147 9.65 7.20 10.53
C GLY A 147 9.24 7.84 9.21
N GLY A 148 10.03 8.81 8.78
CA GLY A 148 9.81 9.56 7.56
C GLY A 148 10.13 8.75 6.30
N TYR A 149 9.27 8.89 5.30
CA TYR A 149 9.44 8.40 3.94
C TYR A 149 9.08 9.50 2.94
N ALA A 150 9.65 9.41 1.75
CA ALA A 150 9.34 10.27 0.62
C ALA A 150 8.99 9.43 -0.61
N LEU A 151 7.90 9.81 -1.29
CA LEU A 151 7.53 9.38 -2.63
C LEU A 151 7.87 10.50 -3.62
N THR A 152 8.70 10.21 -4.61
CA THR A 152 9.09 11.16 -5.66
C THR A 152 8.79 10.59 -7.04
N ARG A 153 7.97 11.30 -7.82
CA ARG A 153 7.65 10.94 -9.20
C ARG A 153 8.84 11.18 -10.12
N THR A 154 9.04 10.23 -11.02
CA THR A 154 10.05 10.22 -12.08
C THR A 154 9.34 9.81 -13.38
N GLY A 155 9.70 10.44 -14.49
CA GLY A 155 8.97 10.24 -15.75
C GLY A 155 7.57 10.87 -15.74
N ASN A 156 6.83 10.63 -16.82
CA ASN A 156 5.50 11.20 -17.05
C ASN A 156 4.70 10.31 -18.01
N GLY A 157 3.36 10.41 -17.94
CA GLY A 157 2.46 9.62 -18.79
C GLY A 157 2.68 8.12 -18.62
N ASN A 158 2.85 7.40 -19.73
CA ASN A 158 3.01 5.94 -19.72
C ASN A 158 4.32 5.44 -19.09
N ASP A 159 5.28 6.33 -18.83
CA ASP A 159 6.54 6.04 -18.16
C ASP A 159 6.56 6.50 -16.70
N GLU A 160 5.40 6.90 -16.14
CA GLU A 160 5.30 7.35 -14.76
C GLU A 160 5.75 6.27 -13.78
N ARG A 161 6.75 6.62 -12.97
CA ARG A 161 7.33 5.77 -11.92
C ARG A 161 7.60 6.62 -10.71
N TRP A 162 7.55 6.03 -9.53
CA TRP A 162 7.87 6.70 -8.29
C TRP A 162 9.08 6.04 -7.62
N LEU A 163 9.76 6.82 -6.80
CA LEU A 163 10.79 6.34 -5.89
C LEU A 163 10.29 6.52 -4.46
N LEU A 164 10.18 5.42 -3.74
CA LEU A 164 9.96 5.38 -2.29
C LEU A 164 11.32 5.32 -1.60
N VAL A 165 11.59 6.31 -0.75
CA VAL A 165 12.89 6.49 -0.08
C VAL A 165 12.66 6.74 1.40
N LYS A 166 13.39 6.01 2.27
CA LYS A 166 13.42 6.27 3.71
C LYS A 166 14.11 7.60 3.97
N MET A 167 13.55 8.44 4.84
CA MET A 167 14.21 9.66 5.28
C MET A 167 15.29 9.34 6.33
N ASP A 168 16.36 10.14 6.35
CA ASP A 168 17.40 10.07 7.36
C ASP A 168 16.90 10.70 8.67
N ASP A 169 16.36 9.87 9.54
CA ASP A 169 15.77 10.21 10.84
C ASP A 169 16.09 9.10 11.87
N ASP A 170 15.63 9.26 13.11
CA ASP A 170 15.96 8.34 14.21
C ASP A 170 15.43 6.90 14.03
N GLU A 171 14.50 6.66 13.10
CA GLU A 171 13.97 5.33 12.76
C GLU A 171 14.72 4.69 11.57
N ALA A 172 15.67 5.40 10.95
CA ALA A 172 16.48 4.87 9.87
C ALA A 172 17.49 3.84 10.38
N ASP A 173 17.54 2.67 9.73
CA ASP A 173 18.50 1.61 10.02
C ASP A 173 18.86 0.84 8.76
N ALA A 174 20.05 1.12 8.22
CA ALA A 174 20.60 0.46 7.04
C ALA A 174 20.93 -1.04 7.25
N ARG A 175 20.97 -1.51 8.51
CA ARG A 175 21.27 -2.91 8.85
C ARG A 175 20.01 -3.74 9.02
N ARG A 176 18.86 -3.10 9.19
CA ARG A 176 17.57 -3.76 9.34
C ARG A 176 16.99 -4.08 7.95
N ASN A 177 16.39 -5.26 7.82
CA ASN A 177 15.71 -5.67 6.59
C ASN A 177 14.39 -6.38 6.94
N PRO A 178 13.33 -5.61 7.30
CA PRO A 178 12.05 -6.17 7.75
C PRO A 178 11.41 -7.09 6.72
N ILE A 179 11.63 -6.84 5.43
CA ILE A 179 11.15 -7.67 4.31
C ILE A 179 11.58 -9.13 4.46
N SER A 180 12.78 -9.36 5.01
CA SER A 180 13.30 -10.70 5.26
C SER A 180 13.08 -11.18 6.68
N SER A 181 13.19 -10.31 7.69
CA SER A 181 13.15 -10.70 9.11
C SER A 181 11.74 -10.79 9.68
N GLU A 182 10.77 -10.11 9.08
CA GLU A 182 9.40 -9.98 9.57
C GLU A 182 8.38 -10.31 8.44
N PRO A 183 8.40 -11.52 7.86
CA PRO A 183 7.63 -11.84 6.65
C PRO A 183 6.13 -12.11 6.85
N TYR A 184 5.64 -12.08 8.09
CA TYR A 184 4.29 -12.50 8.50
C TYR A 184 3.24 -11.39 8.38
N SER A 185 1.97 -11.72 8.47
CA SER A 185 0.87 -10.76 8.59
C SER A 185 0.91 -10.01 9.92
N VAL A 186 0.56 -8.73 9.94
CA VAL A 186 0.31 -7.98 11.19
C VAL A 186 -1.11 -8.17 11.72
N LEU A 187 -2.03 -8.73 10.92
CA LEU A 187 -3.41 -8.98 11.33
C LEU A 187 -3.59 -10.38 11.90
N THR A 188 -2.90 -11.37 11.31
CA THR A 188 -3.14 -12.79 11.59
C THR A 188 -1.90 -13.59 11.97
N ASP A 189 -0.72 -12.97 11.99
CA ASP A 189 0.59 -13.62 12.18
C ASP A 189 0.92 -14.73 11.14
N ARG A 190 0.09 -14.91 10.11
CA ARG A 190 0.28 -15.91 9.05
C ARG A 190 1.37 -15.52 8.05
N THR A 191 2.02 -16.51 7.47
CA THR A 191 2.86 -16.39 6.29
C THR A 191 2.04 -16.39 5.00
N ILE A 192 2.67 -15.97 3.90
CA ILE A 192 2.06 -16.01 2.58
C ILE A 192 1.76 -17.44 2.12
N ASP A 193 2.60 -18.41 2.52
CA ASP A 193 2.43 -19.82 2.18
C ASP A 193 1.25 -20.45 2.94
N GLU A 194 1.03 -20.03 4.20
CA GLU A 194 -0.14 -20.45 4.99
C GLU A 194 -1.43 -19.92 4.37
N ILE A 195 -1.48 -18.62 4.00
CA ILE A 195 -2.64 -18.03 3.32
C ILE A 195 -2.92 -18.74 1.99
N ARG A 196 -1.89 -19.08 1.22
CA ARG A 196 -2.03 -19.83 -0.03
C ARG A 196 -2.62 -21.22 0.19
N SER A 197 -2.18 -21.90 1.25
CA SER A 197 -2.53 -23.31 1.51
C SER A 197 -3.94 -23.45 2.11
N GLU A 198 -4.36 -22.53 2.96
CA GLU A 198 -5.69 -22.57 3.60
C GLU A 198 -6.85 -22.47 2.60
N GLU A 199 -6.69 -21.69 1.54
CA GLU A 199 -7.73 -21.53 0.51
C GLU A 199 -7.79 -22.76 -0.41
N SER A 200 -6.65 -23.41 -0.71
CA SER A 200 -6.65 -24.67 -1.49
C SER A 200 -7.38 -25.82 -0.79
N ASN A 201 -7.39 -25.85 0.55
CA ASN A 201 -8.11 -26.85 1.31
C ASN A 201 -9.62 -26.59 1.42
N GLN A 202 -10.09 -25.37 1.13
CA GLN A 202 -11.53 -25.04 1.13
C GLN A 202 -12.22 -25.39 -0.21
N GLU A 203 -11.47 -25.56 -1.29
CA GLU A 203 -12.00 -25.98 -2.60
C GLU A 203 -12.21 -27.50 -2.73
N ASP A 204 -11.60 -28.30 -1.84
CA ASP A 204 -11.61 -29.78 -1.86
C ASP A 204 -12.66 -30.43 -0.91
N GLU A 205 -13.48 -29.64 -0.20
CA GLU A 205 -14.60 -30.10 0.67
C GLU A 205 -16.00 -29.81 0.08
#